data_AF-A0A1V2QIT4-F1
#
_entry.id   AF-A0A1V2QIT4-F1
#
_cell.length_a   1.000
_cell.length_b   1.000
_cell.length_c   1.000
_cell.angle_alpha   90.00
_cell.angle_beta   90.00
_cell.angle_gamma   90.00
#
_symmetry.space_group_name_H-M   'P 1'
#
loop_
_entity.id
_entity.type
_entity.pdbx_description
1 polymer ?
#
loop_
_entity_poly.entity_id
_entity_poly.type
_entity_poly.pdbx_seq_one_letter_code
_entity_poly.pdbx_strand_id
1 'polypeptide(L)'
;MMPARSPTHDKGPHPTAHSGTRTGTVCPACLIDTGRKHDESCCLAACLVTGLKRLDCPLLDEPGHDCGRDTWTGQIVGERECRELGWYSRPVPNPTGGGFLYEPCAPDDPHATVDLNRLYQQGLWNPERCRWEPLSEPDGPSTT
;
A
#
# COMPACT_ATOMS: atom_id res chain seq x y z
N MET A 1 -20.53 -4.94 -47.30
CA MET A 1 -20.76 -4.69 -45.86
C MET A 1 -19.61 -5.34 -45.09
N MET A 2 -18.72 -4.53 -44.52
CA MET A 2 -17.60 -4.99 -43.68
C MET A 2 -17.98 -4.75 -42.22
N PRO A 3 -17.71 -5.68 -41.26
CA PRO A 3 -17.95 -5.40 -39.85
C PRO A 3 -16.92 -4.41 -39.30
N ALA A 4 -17.39 -3.49 -38.45
CA ALA A 4 -16.58 -2.50 -37.76
C ALA A 4 -15.59 -3.18 -36.80
N ARG A 5 -14.33 -2.74 -36.82
CA ARG A 5 -13.30 -3.12 -35.85
C ARG A 5 -13.60 -2.46 -34.50
N SER A 6 -13.59 -3.25 -33.44
CA SER A 6 -13.65 -2.79 -32.04
C SER A 6 -12.53 -1.79 -31.75
N PRO A 7 -12.78 -0.76 -30.91
CA PRO A 7 -11.70 0.12 -30.46
C PRO A 7 -10.79 -0.66 -29.51
N THR A 8 -9.53 -0.79 -29.92
CA THR A 8 -8.42 -1.22 -29.07
C THR A 8 -8.35 -0.33 -27.83
N HIS A 9 -8.35 -0.94 -26.65
CA HIS A 9 -7.99 -0.24 -25.41
C HIS A 9 -6.54 0.21 -25.53
N ASP A 10 -6.35 1.48 -25.89
CA ASP A 10 -5.07 2.16 -25.84
C ASP A 10 -4.69 2.30 -24.35
N LYS A 11 -3.82 1.40 -23.87
CA LYS A 11 -3.14 1.56 -22.59
C LYS A 11 -2.12 2.68 -22.80
N GLY A 12 -2.55 3.91 -22.57
CA GLY A 12 -1.66 5.06 -22.49
C GLY A 12 -0.49 4.79 -21.53
N PRO A 13 0.62 5.53 -21.68
CA PRO A 13 1.87 5.22 -20.98
C PRO A 13 1.66 5.16 -19.47
N HIS A 14 2.16 4.08 -18.86
CA HIS A 14 2.25 3.94 -17.41
C HIS A 14 2.95 5.19 -16.83
N PRO A 15 2.33 5.91 -15.88
CA PRO A 15 2.99 7.03 -15.25
C PRO A 15 4.22 6.52 -14.50
N THR A 16 5.38 7.08 -14.86
CA THR A 16 6.65 6.92 -14.17
C THR A 16 6.46 7.19 -12.69
N ALA A 17 7.01 6.31 -11.85
CA ALA A 17 6.93 6.40 -10.40
C ALA A 17 7.57 7.71 -9.91
N HIS A 18 6.73 8.69 -9.54
CA HIS A 18 7.16 9.81 -8.71
C HIS A 18 7.17 9.35 -7.25
N SER A 19 8.38 9.29 -6.69
CA SER A 19 8.65 9.09 -5.27
C SER A 19 8.16 10.32 -4.50
N GLY A 20 6.99 10.18 -3.87
CA GLY A 20 6.38 11.16 -2.99
C GLY A 20 5.13 10.53 -2.39
N THR A 21 4.91 10.76 -1.10
CA THR A 21 3.75 10.25 -0.35
C THR A 21 2.46 10.68 -1.05
N ARG A 22 1.67 9.74 -1.57
CA ARG A 22 0.51 10.06 -2.43
C ARG A 22 -0.75 10.26 -1.59
N THR A 23 -0.77 11.32 -0.80
CA THR A 23 -2.01 11.82 -0.21
C THR A 23 -2.77 12.67 -1.23
N GLY A 24 -4.06 12.42 -1.44
CA GLY A 24 -4.84 13.25 -2.38
C GLY A 24 -6.31 12.87 -2.47
N THR A 25 -7.12 13.82 -2.92
CA THR A 25 -8.57 13.64 -3.13
C THR A 25 -8.92 12.61 -4.20
N VAL A 26 -7.93 12.20 -5.01
CA VAL A 26 -8.10 11.27 -6.13
C VAL A 26 -7.03 10.18 -6.05
N CYS A 27 -7.43 8.92 -6.25
CA CYS A 27 -6.48 7.81 -6.31
C CYS A 27 -5.58 7.95 -7.54
N PRO A 28 -4.25 7.97 -7.39
CA PRO A 28 -3.34 8.18 -8.52
C PRO A 28 -3.21 6.96 -9.45
N ALA A 29 -3.78 5.81 -9.09
CA ALA A 29 -3.72 4.59 -9.90
C ALA A 29 -4.98 4.37 -10.76
N CYS A 30 -6.17 4.61 -10.19
CA CYS A 30 -7.45 4.40 -10.89
C CYS A 30 -8.31 5.67 -11.02
N LEU A 31 -7.82 6.82 -10.54
CA LEU A 31 -8.41 8.15 -10.71
C LEU A 31 -9.80 8.35 -10.09
N ILE A 32 -10.18 7.53 -9.11
CA ILE A 32 -11.44 7.69 -8.38
C ILE A 32 -11.28 8.61 -7.15
N ASP A 33 -12.33 9.36 -6.82
CA ASP A 33 -12.35 10.29 -5.70
C ASP A 33 -12.31 9.59 -4.32
N THR A 34 -11.86 10.31 -3.30
CA THR A 34 -11.94 9.89 -1.90
C THR A 34 -13.38 9.55 -1.51
N GLY A 35 -13.56 8.45 -0.78
CA GLY A 35 -14.87 7.91 -0.40
C GLY A 35 -15.52 7.06 -1.50
N ARG A 36 -14.89 6.90 -2.67
CA ARG A 36 -15.33 5.98 -3.73
C ARG A 36 -14.56 4.67 -3.67
N LYS A 37 -15.19 3.61 -4.16
CA LYS A 37 -14.56 2.28 -4.29
C LYS A 37 -13.53 2.30 -5.41
N HIS A 38 -12.40 1.64 -5.18
CA HIS A 38 -11.40 1.43 -6.23
C HIS A 38 -11.97 0.59 -7.39
N ASP A 39 -11.40 0.82 -8.57
CA ASP A 39 -11.55 -0.11 -9.69
C ASP A 39 -11.00 -1.50 -9.33
N GLU A 40 -11.54 -2.56 -9.94
CA GLU A 40 -11.13 -3.94 -9.67
C GLU A 40 -9.64 -4.19 -9.97
N SER A 41 -9.07 -3.47 -10.95
CA SER A 41 -7.68 -3.58 -11.38
C SER A 41 -6.71 -2.58 -10.71
N CYS A 42 -7.19 -1.80 -9.73
CA CYS A 42 -6.37 -0.78 -9.08
C CYS A 42 -5.21 -1.39 -8.28
N CYS A 43 -3.97 -0.99 -8.59
CA CYS A 43 -2.76 -1.46 -7.90
C CYS A 43 -2.54 -0.88 -6.50
N LEU A 44 -3.39 0.05 -6.05
CA LEU A 44 -3.36 0.62 -4.70
C LEU A 44 -4.51 0.13 -3.81
N ALA A 45 -5.48 -0.59 -4.38
CA ALA A 45 -6.59 -1.13 -3.59
C ALA A 45 -6.10 -2.21 -2.62
N ALA A 46 -6.60 -2.19 -1.39
CA ALA A 46 -6.37 -3.24 -0.40
C ALA A 46 -7.18 -4.50 -0.71
N CYS A 47 -6.65 -5.65 -0.33
CA CYS A 47 -7.45 -6.79 0.06
C CYS A 47 -7.93 -6.56 1.49
N LEU A 48 -9.24 -6.48 1.71
CA LEU A 48 -9.83 -6.26 3.03
C LEU A 48 -9.67 -7.47 3.97
N VAL A 49 -9.33 -8.64 3.41
CA VAL A 49 -9.07 -9.87 4.18
C VAL A 49 -7.63 -9.90 4.72
N THR A 50 -6.64 -9.51 3.92
CA THR A 50 -5.21 -9.67 4.27
C THR A 50 -4.51 -8.35 4.60
N GLY A 51 -5.09 -7.20 4.25
CA GLY A 51 -4.48 -5.89 4.44
C GLY A 51 -3.37 -5.56 3.43
N LEU A 52 -2.98 -6.51 2.59
CA LEU A 52 -2.03 -6.29 1.50
C LEU A 52 -2.72 -5.61 0.32
N LYS A 53 -1.94 -5.09 -0.63
CA LYS A 53 -2.51 -4.67 -1.91
C LYS A 53 -3.17 -5.86 -2.58
N ARG A 54 -4.32 -5.65 -3.24
CA ARG A 54 -5.09 -6.72 -3.90
C ARG A 54 -4.23 -7.52 -4.88
N LEU A 55 -3.38 -6.83 -5.64
CA LEU A 55 -2.48 -7.47 -6.61
C LEU A 55 -1.33 -8.27 -5.95
N ASP A 56 -1.05 -8.01 -4.68
CA ASP A 56 -0.06 -8.74 -3.87
C ASP A 56 -0.74 -9.73 -2.91
N CYS A 57 -2.07 -9.95 -3.05
CA CYS A 57 -2.81 -10.83 -2.14
C CYS A 57 -2.41 -12.30 -2.42
N PRO A 58 -1.91 -13.04 -1.42
CA PRO A 58 -1.47 -14.43 -1.60
C PRO A 58 -2.62 -15.40 -1.89
N LEU A 59 -3.87 -14.95 -1.74
CA LEU A 59 -5.08 -15.74 -1.96
C LEU A 59 -5.81 -15.33 -3.25
N LEU A 60 -5.22 -14.48 -4.10
CA LEU A 60 -5.91 -13.89 -5.24
C LEU A 60 -6.50 -14.94 -6.21
N ASP A 61 -5.78 -16.05 -6.42
CA ASP A 61 -6.18 -17.13 -7.33
C ASP A 61 -6.97 -18.26 -6.62
N GLU A 62 -7.17 -18.16 -5.30
CA GLU A 62 -7.86 -19.20 -4.54
C GLU A 62 -9.38 -19.18 -4.83
N PRO A 63 -10.00 -20.33 -5.16
CA PRO A 63 -11.43 -20.40 -5.44
C PRO A 63 -12.27 -19.86 -4.29
N GLY A 64 -13.13 -18.88 -4.58
CA GLY A 64 -14.04 -18.28 -3.61
C GLY A 64 -13.40 -17.21 -2.71
N HIS A 65 -12.12 -16.87 -2.91
CA HIS A 65 -11.53 -15.71 -2.25
C HIS A 65 -12.12 -14.42 -2.81
N ASP A 66 -12.67 -13.59 -1.93
CA ASP A 66 -13.10 -12.22 -2.26
C ASP A 66 -12.24 -11.24 -1.47
N CYS A 67 -11.38 -10.50 -2.19
CA CYS A 67 -10.56 -9.43 -1.61
C CYS A 67 -11.41 -8.28 -1.05
N GLY A 68 -12.70 -8.22 -1.37
CA GLY A 68 -13.59 -7.12 -1.03
C GLY A 68 -13.37 -5.88 -1.90
N ARG A 69 -14.15 -4.84 -1.61
CA ARG A 69 -14.16 -3.57 -2.36
C ARG A 69 -13.67 -2.42 -1.50
N ASP A 70 -12.35 -2.26 -1.49
CA ASP A 70 -11.67 -1.18 -0.81
C ASP A 70 -12.12 0.21 -1.32
N THR A 71 -12.14 1.18 -0.40
CA THR A 71 -12.56 2.57 -0.64
C THR A 71 -11.37 3.48 -0.50
N TRP A 72 -11.13 4.33 -1.50
CA TRP A 72 -10.01 5.28 -1.44
C TRP A 72 -10.22 6.27 -0.29
N THR A 73 -9.33 6.24 0.70
CA THR A 73 -9.36 7.14 1.86
C THR A 73 -8.56 8.41 1.64
N GLY A 74 -7.88 8.53 0.49
CA GLY A 74 -6.89 9.57 0.25
C GLY A 74 -5.47 9.17 0.64
N GLN A 75 -5.25 7.94 1.09
CA GLN A 75 -3.95 7.42 1.55
C GLN A 75 -3.76 5.99 1.03
N ILE A 76 -2.53 5.60 0.72
CA ILE A 76 -2.25 4.20 0.38
C ILE A 76 -2.36 3.33 1.64
N VAL A 77 -2.69 2.06 1.43
CA VAL A 77 -2.85 1.09 2.53
C VAL A 77 -1.60 1.05 3.41
N GLY A 78 -1.79 1.13 4.73
CA GLY A 78 -0.72 1.13 5.73
C GLY A 78 -0.08 2.51 5.99
N GLU A 79 -0.29 3.50 5.13
CA GLU A 79 0.32 4.82 5.27
C GLU A 79 -0.11 5.54 6.55
N ARG A 80 -1.41 5.44 6.90
CA ARG A 80 -1.94 5.98 8.15
C ARG A 80 -1.24 5.37 9.36
N GLU A 81 -1.14 4.05 9.39
CA GLU A 81 -0.59 3.34 10.54
C GLU A 81 0.91 3.61 10.70
N CYS A 82 1.68 3.63 9.61
CA CYS A 82 3.09 4.04 9.68
C CYS A 82 3.26 5.44 10.29
N ARG A 83 2.39 6.40 9.93
CA ARG A 83 2.42 7.75 10.52
C ARG A 83 2.08 7.74 12.00
N GLU A 84 1.00 7.07 12.38
CA GLU A 84 0.57 6.94 13.79
C GLU A 84 1.66 6.30 14.66
N LEU A 85 2.40 5.33 14.11
CA LEU A 85 3.48 4.61 14.78
C LEU A 85 4.84 5.33 14.70
N GLY A 86 4.95 6.43 13.93
CA GLY A 86 6.24 7.08 13.69
C GLY A 86 7.23 6.22 12.89
N TRP A 87 6.75 5.28 12.09
CA TRP A 87 7.59 4.37 11.30
C TRP A 87 7.89 4.96 9.92
N TYR A 88 9.09 5.48 9.80
CA TYR A 88 9.62 6.07 8.58
C TYR A 88 10.95 5.43 8.19
N SER A 89 11.22 5.41 6.89
CA SER A 89 12.50 5.00 6.33
C SER A 89 12.95 6.00 5.28
N ARG A 90 14.27 6.04 5.04
CA ARG A 90 14.89 6.91 4.04
C ARG A 90 15.74 6.07 3.09
N PRO A 91 15.85 6.45 1.81
CA PRO A 91 16.76 5.81 0.89
C PRO A 91 18.22 6.14 1.27
N VAL A 92 19.07 5.11 1.33
CA VAL A 92 20.52 5.24 1.50
C VAL A 92 21.24 4.53 0.35
N PRO A 93 22.41 5.04 -0.10
CA PRO A 93 23.17 4.40 -1.17
C PRO A 93 23.49 2.94 -0.83
N ASN A 94 23.27 2.04 -1.80
CA ASN A 94 23.64 0.64 -1.62
C ASN A 94 25.18 0.49 -1.65
N PRO A 95 25.84 0.00 -0.58
CA PRO A 95 27.29 -0.13 -0.52
C PRO A 95 27.86 -1.13 -1.52
N THR A 96 27.06 -2.10 -2.00
CA THR A 96 27.49 -3.07 -3.03
C THR A 96 27.27 -2.56 -4.47
N GLY A 97 26.80 -1.32 -4.63
CA GLY A 97 26.43 -0.74 -5.91
C GLY A 97 25.01 -1.10 -6.36
N GLY A 98 24.43 -0.25 -7.20
CA GLY A 98 23.08 -0.39 -7.75
C GLY A 98 21.96 0.03 -6.78
N GLY A 99 21.25 1.11 -7.12
CA GLY A 99 20.03 1.54 -6.43
C GLY A 99 20.23 2.07 -5.00
N PHE A 100 19.16 1.97 -4.21
CA PHE A 100 19.09 2.41 -2.82
C PHE A 100 18.61 1.26 -1.93
N LEU A 101 19.13 1.21 -0.71
CA LEU A 101 18.52 0.47 0.40
C LEU A 101 17.64 1.44 1.20
N TYR A 102 16.74 0.93 2.02
CA TYR A 102 15.95 1.74 2.94
C TYR A 102 16.32 1.38 4.37
N GLU A 103 16.62 2.39 5.17
CA GLU A 103 16.87 2.24 6.60
C GLU A 103 15.87 3.06 7.41
N PRO A 104 15.55 2.66 8.66
CA PRO A 104 14.70 3.44 9.54
C PRO A 104 15.26 4.85 9.78
N CYS A 105 14.37 5.83 9.86
CA CYS A 105 14.73 7.23 10.11
C CYS A 105 13.66 7.96 10.93
N ALA A 106 13.98 9.19 11.33
CA ALA A 106 13.04 10.06 12.02
C ALA A 106 11.98 10.63 11.05
N PRO A 107 10.76 10.93 11.52
CA PRO A 107 9.69 11.48 10.67
C PRO A 107 10.01 12.85 10.05
N ASP A 108 10.95 13.59 10.63
CA ASP A 108 11.42 14.90 10.18
C ASP A 108 12.66 14.82 9.29
N ASP A 109 13.17 13.62 8.98
CA ASP A 109 14.24 13.47 7.99
C ASP A 109 13.75 13.97 6.61
N PRO A 110 14.55 14.78 5.88
CA PRO A 110 14.14 15.37 4.61
C PRO A 110 13.84 14.35 3.51
N HIS A 111 14.28 13.10 3.68
CA HIS A 111 14.04 11.99 2.76
C HIS A 111 13.13 10.92 3.36
N ALA A 112 12.47 11.20 4.49
CA ALA A 112 11.56 10.27 5.15
C ALA A 112 10.36 9.91 4.25
N THR A 113 10.09 8.63 4.14
CA THR A 113 8.84 8.06 3.63
C THR A 113 8.30 7.05 4.65
N VAL A 114 7.01 6.75 4.61
CA VAL A 114 6.41 5.72 5.48
C VAL A 114 7.08 4.36 5.25
N ASP A 115 7.42 3.66 6.33
CA ASP A 115 8.08 2.36 6.27
C ASP A 115 7.06 1.21 6.18
N LEU A 116 6.45 1.07 4.98
CA LEU A 116 5.49 0.00 4.70
C LEU A 116 6.11 -1.40 4.78
N ASN A 117 7.41 -1.54 4.50
CA ASN A 117 8.10 -2.82 4.61
C ASN A 117 8.11 -3.28 6.07
N ARG A 118 8.47 -2.39 6.99
CA ARG A 118 8.38 -2.67 8.42
C ARG A 118 6.94 -2.97 8.84
N LEU A 119 5.96 -2.22 8.34
CA LEU A 119 4.54 -2.47 8.65
C LEU A 119 4.10 -3.87 8.25
N TYR A 120 4.42 -4.33 7.04
CA TYR A 120 4.03 -5.68 6.60
C TYR A 120 4.78 -6.80 7.32
N GLN A 121 5.97 -6.53 7.86
CA GLN A 121 6.76 -7.50 8.63
C GLN A 121 6.40 -7.54 10.12
N GLN A 122 6.03 -6.40 10.70
CA GLN A 122 5.86 -6.23 12.15
C GLN A 122 4.43 -5.83 12.56
N GLY A 123 3.53 -5.66 11.60
CA GLY A 123 2.14 -5.36 11.83
C GLY A 123 1.26 -6.61 11.75
N LEU A 124 0.15 -6.57 12.47
CA LEU A 124 -0.96 -7.51 12.36
C LEU A 124 -2.13 -6.81 11.67
N TRP A 125 -2.64 -7.40 10.60
CA TRP A 125 -3.86 -6.89 9.95
C TRP A 125 -5.10 -7.23 10.79
N ASN A 126 -5.93 -6.22 11.07
CA ASN A 126 -7.24 -6.39 11.65
C ASN A 126 -8.32 -6.19 10.57
N PRO A 127 -8.94 -7.27 10.05
CA PRO A 127 -9.91 -7.18 8.96
C PRO A 127 -11.24 -6.54 9.37
N GLU A 128 -11.67 -6.67 10.63
CA GLU A 128 -12.91 -6.04 11.11
C GLU A 128 -12.81 -4.52 11.11
N ARG A 129 -11.61 -4.00 11.40
CA ARG A 129 -11.32 -2.57 11.47
C ARG A 129 -10.67 -2.02 10.20
N CYS A 130 -10.34 -2.90 9.25
CA CYS A 130 -9.58 -2.59 8.04
C CYS A 130 -8.34 -1.72 8.34
N ARG A 131 -7.52 -2.15 9.31
CA ARG A 131 -6.31 -1.42 9.71
C ARG A 131 -5.19 -2.37 10.12
N TRP A 132 -3.96 -1.89 9.99
CA TRP A 132 -2.82 -2.52 10.65
C TRP A 132 -2.76 -2.11 12.13
N GLU A 133 -2.33 -3.04 12.97
CA GLU A 133 -2.04 -2.84 14.37
C GLU A 133 -0.60 -3.29 14.61
N PRO A 134 0.20 -2.62 15.45
CA PRO A 134 1.54 -3.11 15.76
C PRO A 134 1.40 -4.49 16.42
N LEU A 135 2.27 -5.43 16.10
CA LEU A 135 2.45 -6.61 16.94
C LEU A 135 2.83 -6.11 18.33
N SER A 136 1.95 -6.27 19.31
CA SER A 136 2.33 -6.06 20.71
C SER A 136 3.56 -6.92 20.98
N GLU A 137 4.63 -6.33 21.52
CA GLU A 137 5.64 -7.16 22.16
C GLU A 137 4.91 -7.99 23.23
N PRO A 138 5.18 -9.31 23.36
CA PRO A 138 4.67 -10.03 24.51
C PRO A 138 5.16 -9.28 25.74
N ASP A 139 4.24 -8.85 26.60
CA ASP A 139 4.55 -8.19 27.88
C ASP A 139 5.81 -8.84 28.46
N GLY A 140 6.91 -8.06 28.49
CA GLY A 140 8.16 -8.52 29.07
C GLY A 140 7.89 -9.03 30.49
N PRO A 141 8.63 -10.03 30.98
CA PRO A 141 8.25 -10.74 32.19
C PRO A 141 8.04 -9.76 33.35
N SER A 142 6.80 -9.69 33.85
CA SER A 142 6.44 -9.02 35.09
C SER A 142 7.42 -9.47 36.17
N THR A 143 8.31 -8.57 36.55
CA THR A 143 9.28 -8.82 37.61
C THR A 143 8.49 -8.82 38.92
N THR A 144 8.34 -10.01 39.51
CA THR A 144 7.88 -10.19 40.90
C THR A 144 9.09 -10.16 41.83
#